data_AF-A0A7C4R4B1-F1
#
_entry.id   AF-A0A7C4R4B1-F1
#
_cell.length_a   1.000
_cell.length_b   1.000
_cell.length_c   1.000
_cell.angle_alpha   90.00
_cell.angle_beta   90.00
_cell.angle_gamma   90.00
#
_symmetry.space_group_name_H-M   'P 1'
#
loop_
_entity.id
_entity.type
_entity.pdbx_description
1 polymer ?
#
loop_
_entity_poly.entity_id
_entity_poly.type
_entity_poly.pdbx_seq_one_letter_code
_entity_poly.pdbx_strand_id
1 'polypeptide(L)'
;MEKEKFESKKSEVLISNPELLEQKIARFKEGGLNSIHVLADFDKTLTKAFMGKEGFRSVISLLRDGKHLTPDYADRAHALFDEYHPDEIDLSKPFEYRKQRMQEWWNKHFALLIECGLEKKDLEDIVSSGKIQFRDGVRDFLRDLNQNGIPLLIISSNGVGNTTPMILEKEGMMSENIHIITNIFEWDENGKAVSVQEPTIHVLNKSEVAVKEYPVFDQIKDRKNVVLLGDGVDDNGMVEGFDFDEIIRIGFLNEKIDENRQKYLENFDIVITGDGDMGYVNELMGRILG
;
A
#
# COMPACT_ATOMS: atom_id res chain seq x y z
N MET A 1 -3.80 18.76 -22.14
CA MET A 1 -4.09 17.71 -21.15
C MET A 1 -5.50 17.91 -20.66
N GLU A 2 -6.42 17.08 -21.11
CA GLU A 2 -7.78 17.04 -20.58
C GLU A 2 -7.70 16.67 -19.10
N LYS A 3 -8.27 17.50 -18.23
CA LYS A 3 -8.54 17.11 -16.86
C LYS A 3 -9.65 16.06 -16.93
N GLU A 4 -9.28 14.78 -16.97
CA GLU A 4 -10.23 13.71 -16.69
C GLU A 4 -10.88 14.05 -15.35
N LYS A 5 -12.19 14.28 -15.38
CA LYS A 5 -12.97 14.43 -14.16
C LYS A 5 -12.90 13.09 -13.44
N PHE A 6 -12.14 13.03 -12.35
CA PHE A 6 -12.23 11.96 -11.37
C PHE A 6 -13.59 12.05 -10.66
N GLU A 7 -14.67 11.70 -11.35
CA GLU A 7 -15.93 11.36 -10.70
C GLU A 7 -15.79 9.90 -10.25
N SER A 8 -15.74 9.69 -8.92
CA SER A 8 -15.75 8.33 -8.38
C SER A 8 -17.02 7.64 -8.87
N LYS A 9 -16.87 6.63 -9.72
CA LYS A 9 -17.99 5.72 -10.04
C LYS A 9 -18.49 5.11 -8.73
N LYS A 10 -19.78 4.74 -8.71
CA LYS A 10 -20.40 4.08 -7.55
C LYS A 10 -19.59 2.84 -7.16
N SER A 11 -19.25 2.73 -5.88
CA SER A 11 -18.53 1.57 -5.36
C SER A 11 -19.41 0.32 -5.33
N GLU A 12 -18.82 -0.80 -5.74
CA GLU A 12 -19.45 -2.11 -5.76
C GLU A 12 -18.48 -3.16 -5.19
N VAL A 13 -19.04 -4.18 -4.55
CA VAL A 13 -18.27 -5.36 -4.13
C VAL A 13 -18.54 -6.48 -5.14
N LEU A 14 -17.48 -6.97 -5.76
CA LEU A 14 -17.52 -8.06 -6.71
C LEU A 14 -16.78 -9.27 -6.11
N ILE A 15 -17.39 -10.44 -6.16
CA ILE A 15 -16.79 -11.69 -5.66
C ILE A 15 -16.54 -12.58 -6.87
N SER A 16 -15.29 -13.01 -7.08
CA SER A 16 -14.91 -13.80 -8.24
C SER A 16 -15.53 -15.20 -8.22
N ASN A 17 -15.52 -15.85 -7.05
CA ASN A 17 -16.17 -17.14 -6.82
C ASN A 17 -16.76 -17.20 -5.39
N PRO A 18 -18.07 -16.95 -5.23
CA PRO A 18 -18.72 -16.95 -3.92
C PRO A 18 -18.61 -18.27 -3.16
N GLU A 19 -18.77 -19.41 -3.85
CA GLU A 19 -18.70 -20.73 -3.19
C GLU A 19 -17.30 -21.02 -2.67
N LEU A 20 -16.27 -20.68 -3.45
CA LEU A 20 -14.89 -20.82 -3.01
C LEU A 20 -14.58 -19.89 -1.83
N LEU A 21 -15.05 -18.63 -1.88
CA LEU A 21 -14.86 -17.69 -0.78
C LEU A 21 -15.46 -18.24 0.53
N GLU A 22 -16.66 -18.81 0.49
CA GLU A 22 -17.28 -19.44 1.67
C GLU A 22 -16.45 -20.62 2.21
N GLN A 23 -15.87 -21.44 1.34
CA GLN A 23 -14.96 -22.52 1.75
C GLN A 23 -13.70 -21.97 2.41
N LYS A 24 -13.12 -20.89 1.88
CA LYS A 24 -11.96 -20.22 2.49
C LYS A 24 -12.30 -19.68 3.87
N ILE A 25 -13.44 -19.00 4.02
CA ILE A 25 -13.92 -18.49 5.31
C ILE A 25 -14.08 -19.65 6.32
N ALA A 26 -14.59 -20.80 5.89
CA ALA A 26 -14.69 -21.97 6.76
C ALA A 26 -13.31 -22.48 7.23
N ARG A 27 -12.33 -22.57 6.33
CA ARG A 27 -10.94 -22.96 6.67
C ARG A 27 -10.25 -21.95 7.59
N PHE A 28 -10.53 -20.66 7.41
CA PHE A 28 -10.09 -19.62 8.34
C PHE A 28 -10.63 -19.85 9.76
N LYS A 29 -11.92 -20.15 9.89
CA LYS A 29 -12.55 -20.46 11.18
C LYS A 29 -11.97 -21.72 11.83
N GLU A 30 -11.74 -22.77 11.04
CA GLU A 30 -11.17 -24.03 11.52
C GLU A 30 -9.74 -23.85 12.04
N GLY A 31 -8.93 -23.01 11.40
CA GLY A 31 -7.57 -22.68 11.86
C GLY A 31 -7.52 -21.82 13.13
N GLY A 32 -8.57 -21.00 13.34
CA GLY A 32 -8.69 -20.12 14.51
C GLY A 32 -7.80 -18.88 14.44
N LEU A 33 -7.95 -17.98 15.41
CA LEU A 33 -7.30 -16.66 15.41
C LEU A 33 -5.77 -16.72 15.33
N ASN A 34 -5.17 -17.70 15.99
CA ASN A 34 -3.72 -17.86 16.06
C ASN A 34 -3.09 -18.36 14.75
N SER A 35 -3.90 -18.76 13.75
CA SER A 35 -3.37 -19.06 12.42
C SER A 35 -3.42 -17.87 11.47
N ILE A 36 -4.01 -16.73 11.87
CA ILE A 36 -4.29 -15.62 10.95
C ILE A 36 -3.20 -14.53 11.04
N HIS A 37 -2.76 -14.03 9.89
CA HIS A 37 -2.12 -12.72 9.78
C HIS A 37 -2.64 -11.95 8.56
N VAL A 38 -2.40 -10.65 8.54
CA VAL A 38 -2.83 -9.76 7.48
C VAL A 38 -1.62 -9.14 6.78
N LEU A 39 -1.65 -9.12 5.46
CA LEU A 39 -0.73 -8.37 4.60
C LEU A 39 -1.51 -7.25 3.93
N ALA A 40 -0.99 -6.02 3.96
CA ALA A 40 -1.66 -4.89 3.33
C ALA A 40 -0.69 -3.94 2.63
N ASP A 41 -1.10 -3.42 1.48
CA ASP A 41 -0.60 -2.14 0.99
C ASP A 41 -1.23 -0.98 1.79
N PHE A 42 -0.65 0.22 1.68
CA PHE A 42 -1.12 1.42 2.39
C PHE A 42 -1.83 2.43 1.48
N ASP A 43 -1.17 2.83 0.39
CA ASP A 43 -1.56 3.95 -0.46
C ASP A 43 -2.67 3.52 -1.42
N LYS A 44 -3.84 4.17 -1.39
CA LYS A 44 -5.04 3.72 -2.12
C LYS A 44 -5.60 2.35 -1.70
N THR A 45 -5.01 1.70 -0.70
CA THR A 45 -5.53 0.48 -0.06
C THR A 45 -6.20 0.81 1.27
N LEU A 46 -5.42 1.19 2.29
CA LEU A 46 -5.95 1.68 3.57
C LEU A 46 -6.33 3.17 3.47
N THR A 47 -5.66 3.91 2.61
CA THR A 47 -5.97 5.32 2.32
C THR A 47 -6.93 5.44 1.12
N LYS A 48 -7.69 6.53 1.09
CA LYS A 48 -8.60 6.84 -0.02
C LYS A 48 -7.83 7.07 -1.31
N ALA A 49 -8.39 6.60 -2.42
CA ALA A 49 -7.85 6.84 -3.74
C ALA A 49 -8.28 8.20 -4.33
N PHE A 50 -9.38 8.79 -3.87
CA PHE A 50 -9.82 10.10 -4.37
C PHE A 50 -10.06 11.10 -3.24
N MET A 51 -9.37 12.24 -3.31
CA MET A 51 -9.56 13.36 -2.39
C MET A 51 -10.44 14.43 -3.06
N GLY A 52 -11.74 14.15 -3.18
CA GLY A 52 -12.68 15.04 -3.86
C GLY A 52 -12.30 15.29 -5.33
N LYS A 53 -12.29 16.55 -5.78
CA LYS A 53 -11.99 16.92 -7.17
C LYS A 53 -10.50 16.89 -7.52
N GLU A 54 -9.62 16.70 -6.53
CA GLU A 54 -8.16 16.86 -6.70
C GLU A 54 -7.41 15.52 -6.88
N GLY A 55 -8.10 14.38 -6.92
CA GLY A 55 -7.50 13.05 -7.11
C GLY A 55 -6.70 12.55 -5.90
N PHE A 56 -6.03 11.40 -6.04
CA PHE A 56 -5.12 10.88 -5.01
C PHE A 56 -3.90 11.81 -4.85
N ARG A 57 -3.42 11.99 -3.61
CA ARG A 57 -2.14 12.66 -3.36
C ARG A 57 -1.23 11.77 -2.52
N SER A 58 -0.31 11.07 -3.18
CA SER A 58 0.79 10.40 -2.49
C SER A 58 1.70 11.41 -1.78
N VAL A 59 2.48 10.93 -0.81
CA VAL A 59 3.51 11.75 -0.13
C VAL A 59 4.45 12.42 -1.13
N ILE A 60 4.90 11.69 -2.16
CA ILE A 60 5.76 12.21 -3.22
C ILE A 60 5.06 13.34 -4.00
N SER A 61 3.78 13.18 -4.31
CA SER A 61 2.99 14.22 -4.98
C SER A 61 2.86 15.48 -4.11
N LEU A 62 2.69 15.29 -2.79
CA LEU A 62 2.63 16.38 -1.82
C LEU A 62 3.97 17.11 -1.67
N LEU A 63 5.11 16.40 -1.68
CA LEU A 63 6.45 17.00 -1.72
C LEU A 63 6.63 17.85 -2.98
N ARG A 64 6.22 17.30 -4.14
CA ARG A 64 6.37 17.93 -5.45
C ARG A 64 5.58 19.24 -5.55
N ASP A 65 4.34 19.24 -5.09
CA ASP A 65 3.44 20.37 -5.19
C ASP A 65 3.59 21.36 -4.02
N GLY A 66 4.19 20.93 -2.91
CA GLY A 66 4.25 21.66 -1.64
C GLY A 66 5.35 22.72 -1.53
N LYS A 67 6.27 22.80 -2.51
CA LYS A 67 7.43 23.72 -2.50
C LYS A 67 8.31 23.60 -1.24
N HIS A 68 8.40 22.40 -0.67
CA HIS A 68 9.25 22.09 0.49
C HIS A 68 10.73 22.07 0.11
N LEU A 69 11.02 21.59 -1.10
CA LEU A 69 12.37 21.37 -1.60
C LEU A 69 12.81 22.52 -2.53
N THR A 70 14.00 22.37 -3.14
CA THR A 70 14.54 23.37 -4.07
C THR A 70 13.55 23.73 -5.19
N PRO A 71 13.58 24.97 -5.72
CA PRO A 71 12.59 25.43 -6.70
C PRO A 71 12.50 24.57 -7.97
N ASP A 72 13.57 23.87 -8.35
CA ASP A 72 13.66 22.98 -9.51
C ASP A 72 13.24 21.52 -9.23
N TYR A 73 13.03 21.14 -7.97
CA TYR A 73 12.66 19.78 -7.59
C TYR A 73 11.41 19.30 -8.34
N ALA A 74 10.38 20.13 -8.41
CA ALA A 74 9.11 19.74 -9.01
C ALA A 74 9.25 19.41 -10.50
N ASP A 75 9.96 20.25 -11.26
CA ASP A 75 10.20 20.05 -12.68
C ASP A 75 11.04 18.79 -12.93
N ARG A 76 12.07 18.56 -12.11
CA ARG A 76 12.93 17.36 -12.21
C ARG A 76 12.18 16.08 -11.87
N ALA A 77 11.33 16.11 -10.84
CA ALA A 77 10.49 14.98 -10.45
C ALA A 77 9.43 14.67 -11.52
N HIS A 78 8.87 15.70 -12.18
CA HIS A 78 7.98 15.51 -13.34
C HIS A 78 8.70 14.89 -14.53
N ALA A 79 9.92 15.33 -14.85
CA ALA A 79 10.70 14.74 -15.93
C ALA A 79 10.98 13.23 -15.69
N LEU A 80 11.26 12.84 -14.44
CA LEU A 80 11.36 11.43 -14.07
C LEU A 80 10.02 10.71 -14.25
N PHE A 81 8.92 11.28 -13.77
CA PHE A 81 7.60 10.69 -13.96
C PHE A 81 7.27 10.44 -15.44
N ASP A 82 7.48 11.44 -16.31
CA ASP A 82 7.19 11.36 -17.74
C ASP A 82 8.07 10.31 -18.46
N GLU A 83 9.29 10.08 -17.98
CA GLU A 83 10.21 9.07 -18.53
C GLU A 83 9.83 7.64 -18.11
N TYR A 84 9.48 7.41 -16.84
CA TYR A 84 9.38 6.06 -16.26
C TYR A 84 7.94 5.55 -16.10
N HIS A 85 6.98 6.42 -15.81
CA HIS A 85 5.59 6.01 -15.60
C HIS A 85 4.96 5.25 -16.80
N PRO A 86 5.26 5.58 -18.08
CA PRO A 86 4.78 4.79 -19.20
C PRO A 86 5.28 3.34 -19.21
N ASP A 87 6.46 3.06 -18.63
CA ASP A 87 6.97 1.69 -18.48
C ASP A 87 6.28 0.95 -17.33
N GLU A 88 5.92 1.65 -16.25
CA GLU A 88 5.21 1.08 -15.10
C GLU A 88 3.89 0.42 -15.51
N ILE A 89 3.07 1.18 -16.24
CA ILE A 89 1.66 0.85 -16.52
C ILE A 89 1.46 0.00 -17.77
N ASP A 90 2.47 -0.10 -18.64
CA ASP A 90 2.37 -0.84 -19.89
C ASP A 90 2.55 -2.35 -19.69
N LEU A 91 1.45 -3.03 -19.38
CA LEU A 91 1.39 -4.47 -19.16
C LEU A 91 1.80 -5.32 -20.38
N SER A 92 1.96 -4.73 -21.57
CA SER A 92 2.47 -5.45 -22.75
C SER A 92 3.98 -5.71 -22.67
N LYS A 93 4.70 -4.95 -21.83
CA LYS A 93 6.14 -5.11 -21.62
C LYS A 93 6.44 -6.23 -20.61
N PRO A 94 7.57 -6.95 -20.79
CA PRO A 94 7.99 -7.99 -19.84
C PRO A 94 8.08 -7.46 -18.41
N PHE A 95 7.62 -8.26 -17.44
CA PHE A 95 7.63 -7.88 -16.02
C PHE A 95 9.04 -7.49 -15.53
N GLU A 96 10.05 -8.31 -15.82
CA GLU A 96 11.44 -8.04 -15.42
C GLU A 96 11.98 -6.72 -15.98
N TYR A 97 11.60 -6.37 -17.21
CA TYR A 97 11.97 -5.08 -17.79
C TYR A 97 11.34 -3.92 -17.02
N ARG A 98 10.02 -3.99 -16.79
CA ARG A 98 9.30 -2.94 -16.05
C ARG A 98 9.84 -2.79 -14.63
N LYS A 99 10.12 -3.91 -13.97
CA LYS A 99 10.71 -3.95 -12.63
C LYS A 99 12.06 -3.24 -12.58
N GLN A 100 12.98 -3.54 -13.50
CA GLN A 100 14.26 -2.84 -13.58
C GLN A 100 14.08 -1.34 -13.81
N ARG A 101 13.16 -0.94 -14.69
CA ARG A 101 12.85 0.47 -14.93
C ARG A 101 12.32 1.17 -13.68
N MET A 102 11.48 0.51 -12.88
CA MET A 102 11.03 1.05 -11.60
C MET A 102 12.19 1.19 -10.61
N GLN A 103 13.08 0.21 -10.51
CA GLN A 103 14.27 0.32 -9.67
C GLN A 103 15.14 1.54 -10.05
N GLU A 104 15.38 1.74 -11.35
CA GLU A 104 16.10 2.90 -11.87
C GLU A 104 15.41 4.22 -11.52
N TRP A 105 14.09 4.29 -11.68
CA TRP A 105 13.30 5.48 -11.35
C TRP A 105 13.42 5.84 -9.87
N TRP A 106 13.13 4.87 -9.00
CA TRP A 106 13.11 5.09 -7.56
C TRP A 106 14.49 5.47 -7.02
N ASN A 107 15.56 4.84 -7.50
CA ASN A 107 16.93 5.23 -7.15
C ASN A 107 17.25 6.67 -7.56
N LYS A 108 16.86 7.08 -8.78
CA LYS A 108 17.05 8.45 -9.25
C LYS A 108 16.21 9.44 -8.45
N HIS A 109 14.99 9.09 -8.07
CA HIS A 109 14.11 9.96 -7.29
C HIS A 109 14.60 10.11 -5.86
N PHE A 110 15.04 9.04 -5.19
CA PHE A 110 15.64 9.14 -3.86
C PHE A 110 16.91 9.99 -3.86
N ALA A 111 17.78 9.82 -4.86
CA ALA A 111 18.95 10.69 -5.03
C ALA A 111 18.54 12.15 -5.22
N LEU A 112 17.49 12.42 -6.02
CA LEU A 112 16.94 13.75 -6.21
C LEU A 112 16.41 14.36 -4.91
N LEU A 113 15.69 13.59 -4.08
CA LEU A 113 15.19 14.05 -2.79
C LEU A 113 16.34 14.46 -1.84
N ILE A 114 17.39 13.66 -1.78
CA ILE A 114 18.60 13.94 -0.98
C ILE A 114 19.31 15.19 -1.50
N GLU A 115 19.52 15.29 -2.81
CA GLU A 115 20.16 16.43 -3.47
C GLU A 115 19.41 17.74 -3.21
N CYS A 116 18.08 17.70 -3.33
CA CYS A 116 17.19 18.84 -3.07
C CYS A 116 17.00 19.13 -1.57
N GLY A 117 17.63 18.35 -0.70
CA GLY A 117 17.75 18.62 0.73
C GLY A 117 16.52 18.27 1.55
N LEU A 118 15.86 17.15 1.25
CA LEU A 118 14.77 16.61 2.05
C LEU A 118 15.12 16.58 3.55
N GLU A 119 14.29 17.20 4.37
CA GLU A 119 14.38 17.17 5.82
C GLU A 119 13.20 16.42 6.44
N LYS A 120 13.41 15.88 7.64
CA LYS A 120 12.33 15.19 8.38
C LYS A 120 11.11 16.08 8.62
N LYS A 121 11.33 17.39 8.83
CA LYS A 121 10.25 18.37 9.01
C LYS A 121 9.32 18.49 7.79
N ASP A 122 9.84 18.27 6.58
CA ASP A 122 9.04 18.33 5.35
C ASP A 122 8.02 17.18 5.33
N LEU A 123 8.43 16.01 5.81
CA LEU A 123 7.55 14.86 5.99
C LEU A 123 6.53 15.11 7.09
N GLU A 124 6.94 15.69 8.22
CA GLU A 124 6.04 16.07 9.33
C GLU A 124 4.97 17.08 8.88
N ASP A 125 5.34 18.07 8.06
CA ASP A 125 4.42 19.05 7.49
C ASP A 125 3.40 18.40 6.56
N ILE A 126 3.85 17.46 5.72
CA ILE A 126 2.97 16.70 4.81
C ILE A 126 1.96 15.87 5.61
N VAL A 127 2.43 15.13 6.60
CA VAL A 127 1.57 14.32 7.48
C VAL A 127 0.59 15.22 8.23
N SER A 128 1.03 16.41 8.66
CA SER A 128 0.21 17.40 9.37
C SER A 128 -0.85 18.06 8.47
N SER A 129 -0.61 18.14 7.15
CA SER A 129 -1.49 18.81 6.19
C SER A 129 -2.92 18.23 6.11
N GLY A 130 -3.14 16.99 6.58
CA GLY A 130 -4.44 16.32 6.55
C GLY A 130 -4.91 15.94 5.15
N LYS A 131 -4.01 15.96 4.16
CA LYS A 131 -4.30 15.63 2.76
C LYS A 131 -4.31 14.12 2.47
N ILE A 132 -3.85 13.30 3.41
CA ILE A 132 -3.94 11.85 3.36
C ILE A 132 -5.08 11.43 4.26
N GLN A 133 -6.10 10.77 3.70
CA GLN A 133 -7.28 10.31 4.43
C GLN A 133 -7.40 8.80 4.33
N PHE A 134 -7.81 8.18 5.43
CA PHE A 134 -8.13 6.76 5.47
C PHE A 134 -9.49 6.49 4.85
N ARG A 135 -9.66 5.28 4.29
CA ARG A 135 -10.99 4.78 3.94
C ARG A 135 -11.86 4.70 5.19
N ASP A 136 -13.15 4.92 5.01
CA ASP A 136 -14.10 4.77 6.10
C ASP A 136 -14.07 3.30 6.58
N GLY A 137 -14.06 3.08 7.90
CA GLY A 137 -13.97 1.75 8.51
C GLY A 137 -12.56 1.20 8.76
N VAL A 138 -11.48 1.86 8.30
CA VAL A 138 -10.09 1.41 8.61
C VAL A 138 -9.80 1.41 10.11
N ARG A 139 -10.30 2.41 10.85
CA ARG A 139 -10.10 2.46 12.30
C ARG A 139 -10.70 1.25 13.01
N ASP A 140 -11.88 0.81 12.57
CA ASP A 140 -12.53 -0.39 13.11
C ASP A 140 -11.74 -1.65 12.76
N PHE A 141 -11.32 -1.77 11.49
CA PHE A 141 -10.46 -2.85 11.01
C PHE A 141 -9.20 -3.01 11.89
N LEU A 142 -8.42 -1.95 12.05
CA LEU A 142 -7.17 -1.97 12.81
C LEU A 142 -7.40 -2.28 14.29
N ARG A 143 -8.45 -1.70 14.89
CA ARG A 143 -8.83 -1.99 16.28
C ARG A 143 -9.18 -3.46 16.46
N ASP A 144 -9.98 -4.03 15.56
CA ASP A 144 -10.45 -5.40 15.67
C ASP A 144 -9.30 -6.41 15.50
N LEU A 145 -8.34 -6.13 14.59
CA LEU A 145 -7.11 -6.92 14.49
C LEU A 145 -6.30 -6.89 15.80
N ASN A 146 -6.12 -5.70 16.39
CA ASN A 146 -5.37 -5.54 17.63
C ASN A 146 -6.06 -6.26 18.81
N GLN A 147 -7.38 -6.12 18.95
CA GLN A 147 -8.16 -6.79 20.00
C GLN A 147 -8.07 -8.32 19.93
N ASN A 148 -7.92 -8.87 18.73
CA ASN A 148 -7.78 -10.32 18.51
C ASN A 148 -6.32 -10.78 18.42
N GLY A 149 -5.34 -9.89 18.64
CA GLY A 149 -3.91 -10.23 18.58
C GLY A 149 -3.44 -10.70 17.21
N ILE A 150 -4.08 -10.23 16.13
CA ILE A 150 -3.74 -10.59 14.75
C ILE A 150 -2.67 -9.63 14.21
N PRO A 151 -1.49 -10.12 13.81
CA PRO A 151 -0.47 -9.27 13.23
C PRO A 151 -0.91 -8.70 11.88
N LEU A 152 -0.68 -7.41 11.68
CA LEU A 152 -0.79 -6.73 10.41
C LEU A 152 0.61 -6.33 9.94
N LEU A 153 0.99 -6.78 8.75
CA LEU A 153 2.19 -6.32 8.06
C LEU A 153 1.80 -5.41 6.89
N ILE A 154 2.18 -4.14 6.98
CA ILE A 154 2.00 -3.16 5.92
C ILE A 154 3.29 -3.08 5.10
N ILE A 155 3.20 -3.29 3.79
CA ILE A 155 4.33 -3.12 2.85
C ILE A 155 3.99 -1.97 1.91
N SER A 156 4.64 -0.82 2.09
CA SER A 156 4.42 0.37 1.26
C SER A 156 5.71 0.81 0.58
N SER A 157 5.67 0.92 -0.75
CA SER A 157 6.71 1.56 -1.56
C SER A 157 6.64 3.09 -1.50
N ASN A 158 5.45 3.65 -1.36
CA ASN A 158 5.18 5.09 -1.45
C ASN A 158 5.40 5.86 -0.15
N GLY A 159 5.61 5.15 0.97
CA GLY A 159 6.09 5.73 2.22
C GLY A 159 7.51 6.27 2.08
N VAL A 160 7.65 7.53 1.67
CA VAL A 160 8.94 8.23 1.74
C VAL A 160 9.28 8.43 3.21
N GLY A 161 10.38 7.84 3.67
CA GLY A 161 11.02 8.20 4.94
C GLY A 161 10.17 8.06 6.19
N ASN A 162 9.53 6.91 6.40
CA ASN A 162 8.68 6.63 7.57
C ASN A 162 7.39 7.45 7.66
N THR A 163 6.90 8.02 6.55
CA THR A 163 5.61 8.72 6.57
C THR A 163 4.42 7.82 6.94
N THR A 164 4.41 6.55 6.52
CA THR A 164 3.35 5.60 6.88
C THR A 164 3.15 5.45 8.40
N PRO A 165 4.19 5.12 9.20
CA PRO A 165 4.04 5.10 10.66
C PRO A 165 3.63 6.47 11.21
N MET A 166 4.22 7.58 10.74
CA MET A 166 3.87 8.92 11.21
C MET A 166 2.38 9.25 11.01
N ILE A 167 1.80 8.84 9.89
CA ILE A 167 0.37 9.04 9.59
C ILE A 167 -0.51 8.22 10.56
N LEU A 168 -0.17 6.94 10.77
CA LEU A 168 -0.90 6.06 11.69
C LEU A 168 -0.82 6.55 13.13
N GLU A 169 0.35 7.02 13.57
CA GLU A 169 0.58 7.58 14.91
C GLU A 169 -0.24 8.86 15.11
N LYS A 170 -0.20 9.79 14.15
CA LYS A 170 -0.95 11.06 14.22
C LYS A 170 -2.46 10.82 14.36
N GLU A 171 -2.99 9.83 13.63
CA GLU A 171 -4.42 9.49 13.69
C GLU A 171 -4.80 8.62 14.90
N GLY A 172 -3.82 8.22 15.73
CA GLY A 172 -4.03 7.35 16.89
C GLY A 172 -4.49 5.94 16.50
N MET A 173 -3.95 5.43 15.39
CA MET A 173 -4.30 4.12 14.83
C MET A 173 -3.12 3.14 14.80
N MET A 174 -1.92 3.57 15.21
CA MET A 174 -0.78 2.68 15.41
C MET A 174 -1.00 1.81 16.65
N SER A 175 -0.71 0.51 16.55
CA SER A 175 -0.78 -0.46 17.66
C SER A 175 0.34 -1.50 17.55
N GLU A 176 0.63 -2.23 18.64
CA GLU A 176 1.78 -3.14 18.73
C GLU A 176 1.75 -4.30 17.73
N ASN A 177 0.56 -4.69 17.26
CA ASN A 177 0.39 -5.73 16.25
C ASN A 177 0.64 -5.24 14.81
N ILE A 178 0.84 -3.94 14.60
CA ILE A 178 1.09 -3.34 13.28
C ILE A 178 2.60 -3.24 13.05
N HIS A 179 3.05 -3.87 11.98
CA HIS A 179 4.42 -3.88 11.51
C HIS A 179 4.46 -3.23 10.13
N ILE A 180 5.45 -2.39 9.88
CA ILE A 180 5.53 -1.62 8.63
C ILE A 180 6.89 -1.82 8.00
N ILE A 181 6.90 -2.23 6.74
CA ILE A 181 8.09 -2.31 5.89
C ILE A 181 7.92 -1.25 4.80
N THR A 182 8.85 -0.29 4.75
CA THR A 182 8.82 0.82 3.80
C THR A 182 10.22 1.37 3.55
N ASN A 183 10.35 2.34 2.65
CA ASN A 183 11.62 2.98 2.35
C ASN A 183 12.03 3.95 3.48
N ILE A 184 13.18 3.69 4.10
CA ILE A 184 13.68 4.45 5.24
C ILE A 184 14.86 5.32 4.79
N PHE A 185 14.80 6.63 5.08
CA PHE A 185 15.96 7.50 4.94
C PHE A 185 16.81 7.46 6.21
N GLU A 186 18.13 7.54 6.04
CA GLU A 186 19.03 7.88 7.11
C GLU A 186 19.14 9.40 7.19
N TRP A 187 19.07 9.93 8.41
CA TRP A 187 19.05 11.36 8.69
C TRP A 187 20.35 11.77 9.39
N ASP A 188 20.89 12.94 9.02
CA ASP A 188 22.01 13.54 9.75
C ASP A 188 21.57 14.16 11.09
N GLU A 189 22.53 14.71 11.83
CA GLU A 189 22.29 15.37 13.13
C GLU A 189 21.34 16.58 13.05
N ASN A 190 21.17 17.16 11.85
CA ASN A 190 20.28 18.29 11.58
C ASN A 190 18.92 17.83 11.02
N GLY A 191 18.69 16.53 10.88
CA GLY A 191 17.45 15.98 10.35
C GLY A 191 17.34 16.01 8.83
N LYS A 192 18.46 16.15 8.10
CA LYS A 192 18.52 16.11 6.64
C LYS A 192 18.77 14.69 6.13
N ALA A 193 18.07 14.28 5.08
CA ALA A 193 18.27 12.99 4.44
C ALA A 193 19.68 12.91 3.81
N VAL A 194 20.41 11.83 4.07
CA VAL A 194 21.76 11.60 3.53
C VAL A 194 21.87 10.35 2.65
N SER A 195 21.02 9.36 2.89
CA SER A 195 20.97 8.08 2.19
C SER A 195 19.59 7.44 2.37
N VAL A 196 19.27 6.46 1.53
CA VAL A 196 18.13 5.56 1.70
C VAL A 196 18.65 4.18 2.06
N GLN A 197 17.98 3.49 2.99
CA GLN A 197 18.33 2.13 3.37
C GLN A 197 17.97 1.16 2.24
N GLU A 198 18.90 0.25 1.95
CA GLU A 198 18.73 -0.81 0.96
C GLU A 198 18.33 -2.13 1.65
N PRO A 199 17.54 -3.00 0.98
CA PRO A 199 16.98 -2.81 -0.36
C PRO A 199 15.77 -1.86 -0.38
N THR A 200 15.68 -1.02 -1.40
CA THR A 200 14.52 -0.17 -1.65
C THR A 200 13.31 -0.95 -2.19
N ILE A 201 12.11 -0.45 -1.90
CA ILE A 201 10.83 -1.07 -2.29
C ILE A 201 10.11 -0.15 -3.27
N HIS A 202 9.68 -0.70 -4.39
CA HIS A 202 8.85 -0.07 -5.40
C HIS A 202 7.65 -0.95 -5.75
N VAL A 203 6.74 -0.42 -6.58
CA VAL A 203 5.44 -1.05 -6.90
C VAL A 203 5.53 -2.47 -7.50
N LEU A 204 6.69 -2.89 -8.03
CA LEU A 204 6.88 -4.18 -8.72
C LEU A 204 7.86 -5.14 -8.02
N ASN A 205 8.39 -4.79 -6.85
CA ASN A 205 9.33 -5.66 -6.11
C ASN A 205 8.86 -6.02 -4.70
N LYS A 206 7.58 -5.79 -4.37
CA LYS A 206 7.02 -6.20 -3.06
C LYS A 206 7.15 -7.69 -2.79
N SER A 207 7.22 -8.52 -3.84
CA SER A 207 7.51 -9.96 -3.75
C SER A 207 8.94 -10.33 -3.40
N GLU A 208 9.87 -9.38 -3.51
CA GLU A 208 11.28 -9.57 -3.15
C GLU A 208 11.59 -9.10 -1.74
N VAL A 209 10.61 -8.52 -1.04
CA VAL A 209 10.78 -8.13 0.35
C VAL A 209 11.07 -9.40 1.15
N ALA A 210 12.31 -9.51 1.62
CA ALA A 210 12.77 -10.63 2.41
C ALA A 210 12.20 -10.54 3.83
N VAL A 211 10.89 -10.78 4.00
CA VAL A 211 10.22 -10.59 5.30
C VAL A 211 10.87 -11.42 6.41
N LYS A 212 11.50 -12.55 6.05
CA LYS A 212 12.30 -13.39 6.96
C LYS A 212 13.43 -12.66 7.69
N GLU A 213 13.88 -11.53 7.15
CA GLU A 213 14.93 -10.68 7.73
C GLU A 213 14.38 -9.66 8.73
N TYR A 214 13.05 -9.50 8.81
CA TYR A 214 12.39 -8.55 9.70
C TYR A 214 11.92 -9.24 11.00
N PRO A 215 11.96 -8.54 12.15
CA PRO A 215 11.52 -9.10 13.44
C PRO A 215 10.09 -9.63 13.48
N VAL A 216 9.22 -9.10 12.61
CA VAL A 216 7.82 -9.56 12.48
C VAL A 216 7.73 -11.03 12.05
N PHE A 217 8.72 -11.56 11.34
CA PHE A 217 8.67 -12.91 10.78
C PHE A 217 8.39 -13.98 11.84
N ASP A 218 9.04 -13.90 13.00
CA ASP A 218 8.82 -14.84 14.09
C ASP A 218 7.39 -14.81 14.64
N GLN A 219 6.68 -13.69 14.48
CA GLN A 219 5.28 -13.58 14.87
C GLN A 219 4.34 -14.19 13.83
N ILE A 220 4.70 -14.20 12.54
CA ILE A 220 3.77 -14.58 11.46
C ILE A 220 4.10 -15.91 10.78
N LYS A 221 5.30 -16.47 10.95
CA LYS A 221 5.75 -17.70 10.26
C LYS A 221 4.87 -18.93 10.47
N ASP A 222 4.21 -19.03 11.63
CA ASP A 222 3.32 -20.15 11.97
C ASP A 222 1.83 -19.82 11.73
N ARG A 223 1.54 -18.58 11.29
CA ARG A 223 0.19 -18.08 11.02
C ARG A 223 -0.14 -18.30 9.54
N LYS A 224 -0.62 -19.49 9.19
CA LYS A 224 -0.76 -19.91 7.79
C LYS A 224 -2.04 -19.47 7.04
N ASN A 225 -2.91 -18.69 7.67
CA ASN A 225 -4.11 -18.13 7.04
C ASN A 225 -3.91 -16.63 6.78
N VAL A 226 -3.90 -16.22 5.51
CA VAL A 226 -3.49 -14.87 5.08
C VAL A 226 -4.68 -14.07 4.56
N VAL A 227 -4.96 -12.91 5.12
CA VAL A 227 -5.81 -11.91 4.45
C VAL A 227 -4.90 -10.89 3.78
N LEU A 228 -5.02 -10.74 2.46
CA LEU A 228 -4.20 -9.83 1.66
C LEU A 228 -5.06 -8.68 1.12
N LEU A 229 -4.65 -7.44 1.37
CA LEU A 229 -5.28 -6.23 0.86
C LEU A 229 -4.30 -5.47 -0.04
N GLY A 230 -4.72 -5.13 -1.25
CA GLY A 230 -3.92 -4.31 -2.17
C GLY A 230 -4.78 -3.55 -3.16
N ASP A 231 -4.23 -2.53 -3.79
CA ASP A 231 -4.87 -1.80 -4.87
C ASP A 231 -4.29 -2.19 -6.23
N GLY A 232 -3.05 -2.66 -6.29
CA GLY A 232 -2.40 -3.17 -7.49
C GLY A 232 -2.45 -4.69 -7.58
N VAL A 233 -2.54 -5.24 -8.80
CA VAL A 233 -2.43 -6.70 -9.01
C VAL A 233 -1.09 -7.25 -8.49
N ASP A 234 -0.03 -6.45 -8.59
CA ASP A 234 1.31 -6.80 -8.13
C ASP A 234 1.41 -6.88 -6.59
N ASP A 235 0.45 -6.34 -5.84
CA ASP A 235 0.39 -6.50 -4.38
C ASP A 235 0.14 -7.94 -3.95
N ASN A 236 -0.40 -8.79 -4.82
CA ASN A 236 -0.47 -10.23 -4.58
C ASN A 236 0.91 -10.85 -4.36
N GLY A 237 1.96 -10.20 -4.86
CA GLY A 237 3.34 -10.58 -4.61
C GLY A 237 3.76 -10.45 -3.15
N MET A 238 3.05 -9.70 -2.30
CA MET A 238 3.41 -9.56 -0.87
C MET A 238 3.43 -10.89 -0.11
N VAL A 239 2.73 -11.91 -0.61
CA VAL A 239 2.73 -13.25 0.00
C VAL A 239 3.91 -14.11 -0.45
N GLU A 240 4.69 -13.67 -1.44
CA GLU A 240 5.87 -14.40 -1.89
C GLU A 240 6.90 -14.49 -0.76
N GLY A 241 7.42 -15.70 -0.53
CA GLY A 241 8.32 -15.97 0.59
C GLY A 241 7.64 -16.40 1.89
N PHE A 242 6.31 -16.40 1.94
CA PHE A 242 5.50 -16.96 3.04
C PHE A 242 4.97 -18.34 2.71
N ASP A 243 4.93 -19.21 3.72
CA ASP A 243 4.17 -20.46 3.66
C ASP A 243 2.77 -20.20 4.21
N PHE A 244 1.73 -20.58 3.46
CA PHE A 244 0.34 -20.41 3.86
C PHE A 244 -0.50 -21.60 3.42
N ASP A 245 -1.49 -21.96 4.24
CA ASP A 245 -2.47 -23.01 3.96
C ASP A 245 -3.69 -22.43 3.25
N GLU A 246 -4.07 -21.19 3.59
CA GLU A 246 -5.19 -20.50 2.97
C GLU A 246 -4.96 -18.99 2.83
N ILE A 247 -5.52 -18.38 1.79
CA ILE A 247 -5.41 -16.96 1.52
C ILE A 247 -6.71 -16.38 0.93
N ILE A 248 -7.16 -15.26 1.48
CA ILE A 248 -8.23 -14.44 0.90
C ILE A 248 -7.62 -13.13 0.39
N ARG A 249 -7.74 -12.88 -0.92
CA ARG A 249 -7.20 -11.69 -1.60
C ARG A 249 -8.30 -10.66 -1.86
N ILE A 250 -8.07 -9.43 -1.42
CA ILE A 250 -9.00 -8.30 -1.54
C ILE A 250 -8.31 -7.19 -2.33
N GLY A 251 -8.87 -6.87 -3.50
CA GLY A 251 -8.34 -5.86 -4.41
C GLY A 251 -9.19 -4.58 -4.42
N PHE A 252 -8.58 -3.41 -4.24
CA PHE A 252 -9.22 -2.10 -4.39
C PHE A 252 -9.04 -1.58 -5.82
N LEU A 253 -10.04 -1.81 -6.68
CA LEU A 253 -10.02 -1.36 -8.07
C LEU A 253 -10.49 0.10 -8.17
N ASN A 254 -9.56 1.01 -7.91
CA ASN A 254 -9.85 2.44 -7.80
C ASN A 254 -10.13 3.14 -9.14
N GLU A 255 -9.33 2.82 -10.17
CA GLU A 255 -9.28 3.55 -11.45
C GLU A 255 -9.47 2.61 -12.64
N LYS A 256 -9.94 3.14 -13.78
CA LYS A 256 -10.16 2.39 -15.03
C LYS A 256 -10.94 1.09 -14.80
N ILE A 257 -11.99 1.18 -13.98
CA ILE A 257 -12.74 0.02 -13.46
C ILE A 257 -13.15 -0.92 -14.59
N ASP A 258 -13.77 -0.41 -15.66
CA ASP A 258 -14.29 -1.25 -16.75
C ASP A 258 -13.18 -2.00 -17.49
N GLU A 259 -12.02 -1.35 -17.69
CA GLU A 259 -10.86 -1.91 -18.40
C GLU A 259 -10.16 -2.99 -17.57
N ASN A 260 -10.03 -2.76 -16.26
CA ASN A 260 -9.26 -3.61 -15.35
C ASN A 260 -10.10 -4.67 -14.64
N ARG A 261 -11.44 -4.59 -14.71
CA ARG A 261 -12.37 -5.46 -13.96
C ARG A 261 -12.05 -6.93 -14.10
N GLN A 262 -11.88 -7.41 -15.34
CA GLN A 262 -11.63 -8.83 -15.60
C GLN A 262 -10.29 -9.27 -14.99
N LYS A 263 -9.23 -8.48 -15.18
CA LYS A 263 -7.91 -8.76 -14.61
C LYS A 263 -7.96 -8.85 -13.08
N TYR A 264 -8.72 -7.98 -12.43
CA TYR A 264 -8.85 -8.02 -10.96
C TYR A 264 -9.64 -9.25 -10.49
N LEU A 265 -10.74 -9.60 -11.16
CA LEU A 265 -11.52 -10.79 -10.81
C LEU A 265 -10.74 -12.11 -11.02
N GLU A 266 -9.73 -12.11 -11.89
CA GLU A 266 -8.82 -13.25 -12.08
C GLU A 266 -7.74 -13.36 -10.99
N ASN A 267 -7.41 -12.24 -10.32
CA ASN A 267 -6.29 -12.17 -9.37
C ASN A 267 -6.72 -11.99 -7.91
N PHE A 268 -7.96 -11.59 -7.65
CA PHE A 268 -8.52 -11.36 -6.32
C PHE A 268 -9.78 -12.19 -6.08
N ASP A 269 -10.00 -12.60 -4.82
CA ASP A 269 -11.24 -13.28 -4.40
C ASP A 269 -12.39 -12.26 -4.30
N ILE A 270 -12.05 -11.06 -3.83
CA ILE A 270 -12.97 -9.94 -3.62
C ILE A 270 -12.38 -8.70 -4.28
N VAL A 271 -13.19 -7.96 -5.03
CA VAL A 271 -12.82 -6.69 -5.66
C VAL A 271 -13.78 -5.60 -5.18
N ILE A 272 -13.24 -4.57 -4.54
CA ILE A 272 -13.98 -3.37 -4.13
C ILE A 272 -13.69 -2.29 -5.17
N THR A 273 -14.69 -1.86 -5.92
CA THR A 273 -14.51 -0.92 -7.03
C THR A 273 -14.69 0.53 -6.60
N GLY A 274 -14.06 1.43 -7.35
CA GLY A 274 -14.03 2.85 -7.03
C GLY A 274 -13.29 3.09 -5.71
N ASP A 275 -13.61 4.19 -5.03
CA ASP A 275 -13.02 4.50 -3.72
C ASP A 275 -13.92 3.99 -2.58
N GLY A 276 -14.24 2.69 -2.64
CA GLY A 276 -15.11 2.02 -1.68
C GLY A 276 -14.55 1.97 -0.25
N ASP A 277 -15.42 1.87 0.74
CA ASP A 277 -14.99 1.80 2.15
C ASP A 277 -14.46 0.40 2.55
N MET A 278 -14.08 0.25 3.83
CA MET A 278 -13.68 -1.03 4.42
C MET A 278 -14.85 -1.87 4.91
N GLY A 279 -16.11 -1.51 4.61
CA GLY A 279 -17.30 -2.13 5.18
C GLY A 279 -17.36 -3.64 4.95
N TYR A 280 -17.12 -4.08 3.70
CA TYR A 280 -17.11 -5.51 3.38
C TYR A 280 -15.90 -6.23 3.97
N VAL A 281 -14.74 -5.56 4.07
CA VAL A 281 -13.55 -6.12 4.74
C VAL A 281 -13.86 -6.37 6.23
N ASN A 282 -14.49 -5.41 6.90
CA ASN A 282 -14.89 -5.54 8.30
C ASN A 282 -15.96 -6.63 8.49
N GLU A 283 -16.93 -6.72 7.58
CA GLU A 283 -17.91 -7.82 7.61
C GLU A 283 -17.21 -9.18 7.46
N LEU A 284 -16.31 -9.32 6.49
CA LEU A 284 -15.53 -10.53 6.29
C LEU A 284 -14.72 -10.89 7.54
N MET A 285 -14.02 -9.93 8.12
CA MET A 285 -13.27 -10.14 9.35
C MET A 285 -14.21 -10.57 10.48
N GLY A 286 -15.33 -9.90 10.71
CA GLY A 286 -16.32 -10.33 11.70
C GLY A 286 -16.79 -11.77 11.47
N ARG A 287 -17.06 -12.13 10.21
CA ARG A 287 -17.42 -13.51 9.85
C ARG A 287 -16.31 -14.50 10.18
N ILE A 288 -15.03 -14.16 9.97
CA ILE A 288 -13.87 -15.02 10.26
C ILE A 288 -13.63 -15.15 11.77
N LEU A 289 -13.76 -14.05 12.51
CA LEU A 289 -13.41 -13.96 13.92
C LEU A 289 -14.47 -14.59 14.84
N GLY A 290 -15.73 -14.65 14.39
CA GLY A 290 -16.86 -15.25 15.14
C GLY A 290 -17.64 -14.22 15.93
#